data_AF-A0A966J1R5-F1
#
_entry.id   AF-A0A966J1R5-F1
#
_cell.length_a   1.000
_cell.length_b   1.000
_cell.length_c   1.000
_cell.angle_alpha   90.00
_cell.angle_beta   90.00
_cell.angle_gamma   90.00
#
_symmetry.space_group_name_H-M   'P 1'
#
loop_
_entity.id
_entity.type
_entity.pdbx_description
1 polymer ?
#
loop_
_entity_poly.entity_id
_entity_poly.type
_entity_poly.pdbx_seq_one_letter_code
_entity_poly.pdbx_strand_id
1 'polypeptide(L)' 'MLGLMQQHNLLISSLIEFAERHHGDVEIVSRRVEGDIHRTTWAGVAARARQVAQGLNAWHLAEGARVATLA' A
#
# COMPACT_ATOMS: atom_id res chain seq x y z
N MET A 1 3.17 -22.44 29.19
CA MET A 1 2.40 -21.22 29.46
C MET A 1 2.82 -20.17 28.44
N LEU A 2 1.88 -19.50 27.76
CA LEU A 2 2.19 -18.44 26.79
C LEU A 2 2.29 -17.07 27.49
N GLY A 3 2.97 -16.10 26.89
CA GLY A 3 3.08 -14.73 27.42
C GLY A 3 1.79 -13.93 27.27
N LEU A 4 1.57 -12.94 28.15
CA LEU A 4 0.39 -12.05 28.16
C LEU A 4 0.56 -10.79 27.30
N MET A 5 1.35 -10.88 26.22
CA MET A 5 1.61 -9.75 25.33
C MET A 5 0.55 -9.64 24.24
N GLN A 6 0.36 -8.44 23.72
CA GLN A 6 -0.47 -8.21 22.54
C GLN A 6 0.07 -9.01 21.34
N GLN A 7 -0.83 -9.66 20.62
CA GLN A 7 -0.50 -10.41 19.42
C GLN A 7 -0.94 -9.62 18.20
N HIS A 8 0.03 -9.22 17.38
CA HIS A 8 -0.19 -8.52 16.12
C HIS A 8 0.51 -9.27 15.00
N ASN A 9 -0.19 -9.49 13.89
CA ASN A 9 0.42 -10.06 12.69
C ASN A 9 1.34 -9.03 12.02
N LEU A 10 2.50 -9.49 11.55
CA LEU A 10 3.45 -8.66 10.80
C LEU A 10 3.02 -8.57 9.33
N LEU A 11 2.12 -7.63 9.03
CA LEU A 11 1.54 -7.44 7.70
C LEU A 11 2.27 -6.33 6.94
N ILE A 12 2.46 -6.48 5.63
CA ILE A 12 2.95 -5.38 4.78
C ILE A 12 1.96 -4.20 4.78
N SER A 13 0.66 -4.47 4.89
CA SER A 13 -0.38 -3.44 4.96
C SER A 13 -0.23 -2.54 6.19
N SER A 14 0.30 -3.03 7.32
CA SER A 14 0.48 -2.20 8.51
C SER A 14 1.57 -1.14 8.31
N LEU A 15 2.51 -1.35 7.40
CA LEU A 15 3.55 -0.39 7.07
C LEU A 15 2.97 0.84 6.35
N ILE A 16 2.13 0.63 5.33
CA ILE A 16 1.51 1.75 4.59
C ILE A 16 0.47 2.49 5.45
N GLU A 17 -0.23 1.78 6.35
CA GLU A 17 -1.11 2.41 7.36
C GLU A 17 -0.34 3.25 8.38
N PHE A 18 0.88 2.84 8.75
CA PHE A 18 1.73 3.64 9.61
C PHE A 18 2.20 4.91 8.89
N ALA A 19 2.66 4.79 7.64
CA ALA A 19 3.11 5.90 6.82
C ALA A 19 2.00 6.94 6.57
N GLU A 20 0.79 6.50 6.24
CA GLU A 20 -0.36 7.40 6.10
C GLU A 20 -0.68 8.16 7.40
N ARG A 21 -0.67 7.46 8.55
CA ARG A 21 -1.06 8.08 9.84
C ARG A 21 -0.04 9.07 10.39
N HIS A 22 1.25 8.81 10.21
CA HIS A 22 2.31 9.59 10.87
C HIS A 22 3.13 10.45 9.90
N HIS A 23 3.05 10.17 8.59
CA HIS A 23 3.83 10.81 7.54
C HIS A 23 2.97 11.12 6.31
N GLY A 24 1.65 11.25 6.47
CA GLY A 24 0.70 11.31 5.38
C GLY A 24 0.89 12.48 4.41
N ASP A 25 1.49 13.58 4.87
CA ASP A 25 1.78 14.80 4.13
C ASP A 25 3.18 14.79 3.48
N VAL A 26 4.05 13.83 3.82
CA VAL A 26 5.39 13.72 3.22
C VAL A 26 5.27 13.39 1.73
N GLU A 27 5.96 14.19 0.92
CA GLU A 27 5.89 14.13 -0.54
C GLU A 27 6.59 12.89 -1.11
N ILE A 28 5.98 12.31 -2.14
CA ILE A 28 6.55 11.31 -3.03
C ILE A 28 6.56 11.87 -4.44
N VAL A 29 7.76 11.96 -5.03
CA VAL A 29 7.98 12.50 -6.38
C VAL A 29 8.36 11.36 -7.32
N SER A 30 7.66 11.26 -8.45
CA SER A 30 7.89 10.24 -9.48
C SER A 30 8.00 10.89 -10.85
N ARG A 31 9.04 10.53 -11.61
CA ARG A 31 9.13 10.86 -13.03
C ARG A 31 8.45 9.76 -13.83
N ARG A 32 7.42 10.12 -14.60
CA ARG A 32 6.67 9.15 -15.39
C ARG A 32 7.28 8.96 -16.77
N VAL A 33 6.90 7.89 -17.45
CA VAL A 33 7.42 7.53 -18.78
C VAL A 33 7.00 8.54 -19.85
N GLU A 34 5.90 9.25 -19.63
CA GLU A 34 5.42 10.37 -20.45
C GLU A 34 6.31 11.62 -20.32
N GLY A 35 7.22 11.66 -19.34
CA GLY A 35 8.20 12.73 -19.14
C GLY A 35 7.81 13.77 -18.09
N ASP A 36 6.58 13.77 -17.58
CA ASP A 36 6.13 14.66 -16.52
C ASP A 36 6.64 14.24 -15.13
N ILE A 37 6.65 15.21 -14.21
CA ILE A 37 6.94 14.96 -12.79
C ILE A 37 5.62 14.93 -12.04
N HIS A 38 5.26 13.75 -11.57
CA HIS A 38 4.11 13.56 -10.71
C HIS A 38 4.51 13.66 -9.24
N ARG A 39 3.71 14.40 -8.47
CA ARG A 39 3.88 14.59 -7.03
C ARG A 39 2.64 14.09 -6.31
N THR A 40 2.83 13.36 -5.23
CA THR A 40 1.77 12.90 -4.33
C THR A 40 2.34 12.82 -2.91
N THR A 41 1.59 12.25 -1.96
CA THR A 41 2.04 12.05 -0.58
C THR A 41 1.80 10.61 -0.13
N TRP A 42 2.30 10.21 1.05
CA TRP A 42 1.97 8.89 1.61
C TRP A 42 0.47 8.66 1.78
N ALA A 43 -0.30 9.68 2.18
CA ALA A 43 -1.75 9.55 2.25
C ALA A 43 -2.38 9.32 0.87
N GLY A 44 -1.89 10.02 -0.16
CA GLY A 44 -2.33 9.81 -1.54
C GLY A 44 -2.02 8.39 -2.05
N VAL A 45 -0.83 7.88 -1.75
CA VAL A 45 -0.43 6.51 -2.10
C VAL A 45 -1.28 5.48 -1.35
N ALA A 46 -1.50 5.64 -0.05
CA ALA A 46 -2.31 4.73 0.76
C ALA A 46 -3.76 4.65 0.24
N ALA A 47 -4.38 5.78 -0.05
CA ALA A 47 -5.72 5.82 -0.64
C ALA A 47 -5.79 5.06 -1.97
N ARG A 48 -4.82 5.27 -2.87
CA ARG A 48 -4.75 4.57 -4.17
C ARG A 48 -4.45 3.08 -4.02
N ALA A 49 -3.60 2.69 -3.07
CA ALA A 49 -3.30 1.28 -2.79
C ALA A 49 -4.57 0.52 -2.36
N ARG A 50 -5.43 1.14 -1.52
CA ARG A 50 -6.73 0.56 -1.16
C ARG A 50 -7.66 0.43 -2.36
N GLN A 51 -7.70 1.41 -3.25
CA GLN A 51 -8.51 1.34 -4.48
C GLN A 51 -8.03 0.20 -5.39
N VAL A 52 -6.72 0.03 -5.57
CA VAL A 52 -6.16 -1.10 -6.32
C VAL A 52 -6.52 -2.43 -5.66
N ALA A 53 -6.41 -2.54 -4.34
CA ALA A 53 -6.80 -3.76 -3.61
C ALA A 53 -8.29 -4.09 -3.78
N GLN A 54 -9.18 -3.09 -3.74
CA GLN A 54 -10.60 -3.27 -4.03
C GLN A 54 -10.84 -3.73 -5.48
N GLY A 55 -10.12 -3.15 -6.44
CA GLY A 55 -10.18 -3.56 -7.85
C GLY A 55 -9.72 -5.00 -8.07
N LEU A 56 -8.64 -5.42 -7.41
CA LEU A 56 -8.14 -6.80 -7.47
C LEU A 56 -9.10 -7.78 -6.79
N ASN A 57 -9.72 -7.39 -5.67
CA ASN A 57 -10.74 -8.22 -5.01
C ASN A 57 -11.93 -8.50 -5.94
N ALA A 58 -12.32 -7.53 -6.78
CA ALA A 58 -13.39 -7.71 -7.76
C ALA A 58 -13.04 -8.73 -8.87
N TRP A 59 -11.77 -9.11 -9.02
CA TRP A 59 -11.35 -10.16 -9.96
C TRP A 59 -11.43 -11.57 -9.36
N HIS A 60 -11.82 -11.69 -8.08
CA HIS A 60 -11.97 -12.98 -7.39
C HIS A 60 -10.74 -13.88 -7.48
N LEU A 61 -9.55 -13.28 -7.39
CA LEU A 61 -8.29 -14.02 -7.35
C LEU A 61 -8.25 -14.92 -6.11
N ALA A 62 -7.74 -16.14 -6.27
CA ALA A 62 -7.52 -17.03 -5.14
C ALA A 62 -6.47 -16.45 -4.17
N GLU A 63 -6.57 -16.79 -2.89
CA GLU A 63 -5.52 -16.46 -1.93
C GLU A 63 -4.17 -17.03 -2.39
N GLY A 64 -3.12 -16.21 -2.31
CA GLY A 64 -1.79 -16.57 -2.81
C GLY A 64 -1.64 -16.52 -4.34
N ALA A 65 -2.65 -16.05 -5.07
CA ALA A 65 -2.51 -15.78 -6.51
C ALA A 65 -1.43 -14.72 -6.79
N ARG A 66 -0.79 -14.83 -7.96
CA ARG A 66 0.27 -13.91 -8.39
C ARG A 66 -0.33 -12.73 -9.15
N VAL A 67 0.09 -11.53 -8.79
CA VAL A 67 -0.20 -10.28 -9.52
C VAL A 67 1.12 -9.75 -10.04
N ALA A 68 1.31 -9.75 -11.36
CA ALA A 68 2.56 -9.35 -11.99
C ALA A 68 2.54 -7.88 -12.44
N THR A 69 3.70 -7.24 -12.41
CA THR A 69 3.93 -5.89 -12.94
C THR A 69 5.13 -5.91 -13.89
N LEU A 70 5.04 -5.18 -14.99
CA LEU A 70 6.17 -4.83 -15.86
C LEU A 70 6.32 -3.32 -15.78
N ALA A 71 7.43 -2.86 -15.21
CA ALA A 71 7.71 -1.44 -14.94
C ALA A 71 8.98 -1.02 -15.66
#